data_AF-A0A6L7XLC4-F1
#
_entry.id   AF-A0A6L7XLC4-F1
#
_cell.length_a   1.000
_cell.length_b   1.000
_cell.length_c   1.000
_cell.angle_alpha   90.00
_cell.angle_beta   90.00
_cell.angle_gamma   90.00
#
_symmetry.space_group_name_H-M   'P 1'
#
loop_
_entity.id
_entity.type
_entity.pdbx_description
1 polymer ?
#
loop_
_entity_poly.entity_id
_entity_poly.type
_entity_poly.pdbx_seq_one_letter_code
_entity_poly.pdbx_strand_id
1 'polypeptide(L)' 'MDAAVLQHQASTHARTGSDACRRPRRSETEVAVRMSIEWAGDDPDRKGLNRTPERVGRAWGRGSKLPRHPCPMVFSPC' A
#
# COMPACT_ATOMS: atom_id res chain seq x y z
N MET A 1 -31.54 -2.33 18.41
CA MET A 1 -30.09 -2.49 18.17
C MET A 1 -29.86 -3.97 17.87
N ASP A 2 -30.00 -4.32 16.61
CA ASP A 2 -30.20 -5.70 16.17
C ASP A 2 -28.89 -6.48 16.02
N ALA A 3 -28.92 -7.73 16.50
CA ALA A 3 -27.82 -8.70 16.48
C ALA A 3 -27.19 -8.93 15.08
N ALA A 4 -27.87 -8.53 14.01
CA ALA A 4 -27.37 -8.60 12.64
C ALA A 4 -26.13 -7.72 12.36
N VAL A 5 -25.90 -6.64 13.12
CA VAL A 5 -24.73 -5.76 12.92
C VAL A 5 -23.42 -6.44 13.34
N LEU A 6 -23.46 -7.36 14.31
CA LEU A 6 -22.26 -8.04 14.83
C LEU A 6 -21.69 -9.09 13.86
N GLN A 7 -22.55 -9.78 13.09
CA GLN A 7 -22.09 -10.74 12.08
C GLN A 7 -21.38 -10.06 10.88
N HIS A 8 -21.77 -8.83 10.56
CA HIS A 8 -21.18 -8.08 9.45
C HIS A 8 -19.72 -7.70 9.75
N GLN A 9 -19.40 -7.38 11.01
CA GLN A 9 -18.07 -6.96 11.44
C GLN A 9 -17.03 -8.09 11.36
N ALA A 10 -17.41 -9.32 11.73
CA ALA A 10 -16.51 -10.49 11.63
C ALA A 10 -16.16 -10.85 10.18
N SER A 11 -17.07 -10.58 9.24
CA SER A 11 -16.88 -10.85 7.81
C SER A 11 -16.09 -9.73 7.09
N THR A 12 -16.15 -8.50 7.59
CA THR A 12 -15.41 -7.36 7.01
C THR A 12 -13.90 -7.40 7.31
N HIS A 13 -13.49 -7.93 8.47
CA HIS A 13 -12.07 -8.00 8.84
C HIS A 13 -11.28 -9.12 8.15
N ALA A 14 -11.94 -10.19 7.71
CA ALA A 14 -11.27 -11.32 7.04
C ALA A 14 -10.83 -11.00 5.61
N ARG A 15 -11.57 -10.15 4.87
CA ARG A 15 -11.17 -9.70 3.52
C ARG A 15 -10.02 -8.70 3.52
N THR A 16 -9.78 -8.01 4.63
CA THR A 16 -8.72 -7.00 4.74
C THR A 16 -7.33 -7.58 5.01
N GLY A 17 -7.22 -8.78 5.59
CA GLY A 17 -5.92 -9.37 5.93
C GLY A 17 -5.07 -9.80 4.73
N SER A 18 -5.71 -10.39 3.71
CA SER A 18 -5.00 -10.90 2.53
C SER A 18 -4.61 -9.82 1.51
N ASP A 19 -5.42 -8.77 1.34
CA ASP A 19 -5.07 -7.62 0.48
C ASP A 19 -4.07 -6.69 1.17
N ALA A 20 -4.11 -6.53 2.50
CA ALA A 20 -3.11 -5.74 3.22
C ALA A 20 -1.69 -6.32 3.13
N CYS A 21 -1.56 -7.64 3.04
CA CYS A 21 -0.27 -8.32 2.81
C CYS A 21 0.12 -8.38 1.32
N ARG A 22 -0.77 -7.94 0.42
CA ARG A 22 -0.52 -8.06 -1.01
C ARG A 22 0.43 -6.96 -1.47
N ARG A 23 1.62 -7.38 -1.90
CA ARG A 23 2.57 -6.44 -2.50
C ARG A 23 1.99 -5.80 -3.77
N PRO A 24 1.99 -4.47 -3.90
CA PRO A 24 1.40 -3.78 -5.04
C PRO A 24 2.14 -4.11 -6.34
N ARG A 25 1.44 -4.00 -7.47
CA ARG A 25 2.08 -4.00 -8.79
C ARG A 25 2.95 -2.75 -8.94
N ARG A 26 3.93 -2.79 -9.84
CA ARG A 26 4.82 -1.64 -10.07
C ARG A 26 4.06 -0.36 -10.43
N SER A 27 3.09 -0.48 -11.34
CA SER A 27 2.22 0.63 -11.72
C SER A 27 1.38 1.16 -10.56
N GLU A 28 0.86 0.28 -9.68
CA GLU A 28 0.14 0.70 -8.47
C GLU A 28 1.06 1.49 -7.53
N THR A 29 2.32 1.05 -7.37
CA THR A 29 3.32 1.80 -6.61
C THR A 29 3.64 3.15 -7.24
N GLU A 30 3.84 3.21 -8.55
CA GLU A 30 4.14 4.46 -9.27
C GLU A 30 3.02 5.50 -9.11
N VAL A 31 1.75 5.07 -9.25
CA VAL A 31 0.58 5.93 -9.05
C VAL A 31 0.49 6.42 -7.60
N ALA A 32 0.68 5.53 -6.62
CA ALA A 32 0.67 5.91 -5.22
C ALA A 32 1.79 6.92 -4.86
N VAL A 33 2.98 6.75 -5.45
CA VAL A 33 4.10 7.66 -5.25
C VAL A 33 3.85 9.02 -5.91
N ARG A 34 3.25 9.05 -7.11
CA ARG A 34 2.83 10.31 -7.73
C ARG A 34 1.85 11.08 -6.83
N MET A 35 0.83 10.39 -6.32
CA MET A 35 -0.12 10.96 -5.37
C MET A 35 0.58 11.47 -4.10
N SER A 36 1.53 10.71 -3.56
CA SER A 36 2.30 11.12 -2.38
C SER A 36 3.14 12.38 -2.61
N ILE A 37 3.68 12.57 -3.81
CA ILE A 37 4.45 13.75 -4.19
C ILE A 37 3.54 14.97 -4.31
N GLU A 38 2.40 14.81 -4.99
CA GLU A 38 1.38 15.86 -5.13
C GLU A 38 0.86 16.32 -3.75
N TRP A 39 0.65 15.37 -2.82
CA TRP A 39 0.23 15.68 -1.45
C TRP A 39 1.31 16.40 -0.64
N ALA A 40 2.57 16.20 -0.98
CA ALA A 40 3.67 16.98 -0.42
C ALA A 40 3.77 18.40 -1.01
N GLY A 41 2.93 18.75 -2.00
CA GLY A 41 2.95 20.02 -2.71
C GLY A 41 4.05 20.11 -3.77
N ASP A 42 4.57 18.97 -4.21
CA ASP A 42 5.64 18.89 -5.20
C ASP A 42 5.08 18.46 -6.57
N ASP A 43 5.80 18.79 -7.65
CA ASP A 43 5.41 18.47 -9.02
C ASP A 43 6.08 17.14 -9.46
N PRO A 44 5.30 16.07 -9.72
CA PRO A 44 5.84 14.79 -10.14
C PRO A 44 6.50 14.83 -11.53
N ASP A 45 6.16 15.78 -12.39
CA ASP A 45 6.69 15.89 -13.76
C ASP A 45 7.92 16.80 -13.85
N ARG A 46 8.28 17.49 -12.76
CA ARG A 46 9.47 18.35 -12.74
C ARG A 46 10.75 17.57 -13.00
N LYS A 47 11.73 18.27 -13.57
CA LYS A 47 13.08 17.73 -13.82
C LYS A 47 13.67 17.19 -12.51
N GLY A 48 14.00 15.90 -12.50
CA GLY A 48 14.59 15.18 -11.37
C GLY A 48 13.62 14.33 -10.56
N LEU A 49 12.31 14.60 -10.65
CA LEU A 49 11.28 13.80 -9.98
C LEU A 49 10.51 12.87 -10.92
N ASN A 50 10.47 13.17 -12.22
CA ASN A 50 9.77 12.35 -13.22
C ASN A 50 10.18 10.85 -13.23
N ARG A 51 11.45 10.53 -12.97
CA ARG A 51 11.96 9.15 -12.87
C ARG A 51 11.85 8.54 -11.47
N THR A 52 11.40 9.30 -10.48
CA THR A 52 11.27 8.84 -9.10
C THR A 52 10.18 7.78 -8.93
N PRO A 53 8.94 7.96 -9.46
CA PRO A 53 7.91 6.94 -9.36
C PRO A 53 8.37 5.59 -9.91
N GLU A 54 9.02 5.57 -11.08
CA GLU A 54 9.54 4.35 -11.71
C GLU A 54 10.59 3.63 -10.84
N ARG A 55 11.54 4.39 -10.26
CA ARG A 55 12.57 3.83 -9.36
C ARG A 55 11.95 3.20 -8.12
N VAL A 56 10.94 3.84 -7.54
CA VAL A 56 10.23 3.31 -6.37
C VAL A 56 9.42 2.07 -6.74
N GLY A 57 8.70 2.09 -7.87
CA GLY A 57 8.00 0.91 -8.41
C GLY A 57 8.93 -0.29 -8.62
N ARG A 58 10.16 -0.05 -9.10
CA ARG A 58 11.19 -1.10 -9.24
C ARG A 58 11.66 -1.66 -7.90
N ALA A 59 11.87 -0.80 -6.90
CA ALA A 59 12.38 -1.19 -5.59
C ALA A 59 11.31 -1.89 -4.71
N TRP A 60 10.05 -1.49 -4.79
CA TRP A 60 9.00 -1.92 -3.85
C TRP A 60 7.85 -2.71 -4.48
N GLY A 61 7.65 -2.62 -5.80
CA GLY A 61 6.59 -3.37 -6.48
C GLY A 61 6.88 -4.87 -6.55
N ARG A 62 5.84 -5.68 -6.78
CA ARG A 62 5.78 -7.17 -6.71
C ARG A 62 7.02 -7.93 -7.20
N GLY A 63 7.72 -7.44 -8.22
CA GLY A 63 8.93 -8.05 -8.82
C GLY A 63 10.28 -7.56 -8.28
N SER A 64 10.34 -6.81 -7.18
CA SER A 64 11.61 -6.47 -6.54
C SER A 64 12.20 -7.66 -5.77
N LYS A 65 13.53 -7.69 -5.63
CA LYS A 65 14.28 -8.77 -4.95
C LYS A 65 14.38 -8.60 -3.43
N LEU A 66 13.69 -7.59 -2.87
CA LEU A 66 13.72 -7.36 -1.44
C LEU A 66 13.06 -8.54 -0.70
N PRO A 67 13.62 -8.95 0.45
CA PRO A 67 13.07 -10.04 1.24
C PRO A 67 11.62 -9.73 1.60
N ARG A 68 10.77 -10.76 1.48
CA ARG A 68 9.37 -10.67 1.88
C ARG A 68 9.30 -10.87 3.39
N HIS A 69 9.04 -9.80 4.13
CA HIS A 69 8.66 -9.94 5.53
C HIS A 69 7.21 -10.47 5.57
N PRO A 70 6.90 -11.43 6.46
CA PRO A 70 5.52 -11.85 6.65
C PRO A 70 4.72 -10.68 7.24
N CYS A 71 3.59 -10.30 6.64
CA CYS A 71 2.58 -9.59 7.44
C CYS A 71 2.05 -10.59 8.48
N PRO A 72 1.91 -10.21 9.76
CA PRO A 72 1.59 -8.86 10.21
C PRO A 72 2.56 -8.28 11.26
N MET A 73 2.79 -6.95 11.21
CA MET A 73 2.99 -6.18 12.43
C MET A 73 1.63 -5.61 12.81
N VAL A 74 0.85 -6.43 13.52
CA VAL A 74 -0.27 -5.89 14.31
C VAL A 74 0.34 -4.86 15.25
N PHE A 75 -0.09 -3.61 15.13
CA PHE A 75 0.15 -2.59 16.15
C PHE A 75 -0.52 -3.10 17.44
N SER A 76 0.20 -3.91 18.22
CA SER A 76 -0.19 -4.25 19.58
C SER A 76 0.38 -3.13 20.46
N PRO A 77 -0.46 -2.21 20.98
CA PRO A 77 0.01 -1.30 22.02
C PRO A 77 0.33 -2.14 23.26
N CYS A 78 1.51 -1.91 23.85
CA CYS A 78 1.81 -2.36 25.20
C CYS A 78 1.05 -1.47 26.20
#